data_AF-D3PNM8-F1
#
_entry.id   AF-D3PNM8-F1
#
_cell.length_a   1.000
_cell.length_b   1.000
_cell.length_c   1.000
_cell.angle_alpha   90.00
_cell.angle_beta   90.00
_cell.angle_gamma   90.00
#
_symmetry.space_group_name_H-M   'P 1'
#
loop_
_entity.id
_entity.type
_entity.pdbx_description
1 polymer ?
#
loop_
_entity_poly.entity_id
_entity_poly.type
_entity_poly.pdbx_seq_one_letter_code
_entity_poly.pdbx_strand_id
1 'polypeptide(L)'
;MRSRGLTLIEVVVAAGALAIVLGIFTTLLVGNMRQTSIVGGRAQANQLGLFLGRQILEADERAVPDEGESLTWGYGQLTNATSGFPSLTSEQQFANLALYRASVTNQGAPSWASSNWQISQYRIEICWRSPEGEQCVNQSIVGPSPAQVGTEINSGIN
;
A
#
# COMPACT_ATOMS: atom_id res chain seq x y z
N MET A 1 59.82 -2.30 -26.60
CA MET A 1 58.42 -2.66 -26.26
C MET A 1 57.55 -2.34 -27.46
N ARG A 2 56.98 -3.34 -28.14
CA ARG A 2 56.19 -3.16 -29.36
C ARG A 2 54.71 -3.06 -28.97
N SER A 3 54.15 -1.87 -28.96
CA SER A 3 52.70 -1.67 -28.92
C SER A 3 52.13 -2.12 -30.28
N ARG A 4 51.65 -3.36 -30.35
CA ARG A 4 50.84 -3.81 -31.50
C ARG A 4 49.49 -3.10 -31.38
N GLY A 5 49.20 -2.20 -32.32
CA GLY A 5 47.89 -1.56 -32.41
C GLY A 5 46.81 -2.59 -32.77
N LEU A 6 45.61 -2.39 -32.22
CA LEU A 6 44.43 -3.22 -32.49
C LEU A 6 44.13 -3.24 -33.99
N THR A 7 43.83 -4.42 -34.54
CA THR A 7 43.36 -4.51 -35.92
C THR A 7 41.91 -4.02 -36.04
N LEU A 8 41.51 -3.48 -37.20
CA LEU A 8 40.17 -2.92 -37.39
C LEU A 8 39.06 -3.96 -37.12
N ILE A 9 39.32 -5.23 -37.41
CA ILE A 9 38.44 -6.36 -37.11
C ILE A 9 38.28 -6.53 -35.59
N GLU A 10 39.37 -6.45 -34.83
CA GLU A 10 39.40 -6.60 -33.37
C GLU A 10 38.57 -5.51 -32.68
N VAL A 11 38.63 -4.27 -33.18
CA VAL A 11 37.84 -3.14 -32.67
C VAL A 11 36.35 -3.36 -32.93
N VAL A 12 35.97 -3.84 -34.12
CA VAL A 12 34.57 -4.11 -34.46
C VAL A 12 34.01 -5.25 -33.62
N VAL A 13 34.77 -6.33 -33.42
CA VAL A 13 34.38 -7.45 -32.58
C VAL A 13 34.24 -7.02 -31.11
N ALA A 14 35.19 -6.24 -30.59
CA ALA A 14 35.15 -5.72 -29.23
C ALA A 14 33.94 -4.78 -29.02
N ALA A 15 33.65 -3.90 -29.97
CA ALA A 15 32.50 -2.99 -29.91
C ALA A 15 31.17 -3.77 -29.97
N GLY A 16 31.08 -4.81 -30.80
CA GLY A 16 29.91 -5.68 -30.88
C GLY A 16 29.67 -6.43 -29.57
N ALA A 17 30.72 -7.00 -28.98
CA ALA A 17 30.63 -7.66 -27.68
C ALA A 17 30.20 -6.67 -26.57
N LEU A 18 30.75 -5.46 -26.58
CA LEU A 18 30.38 -4.42 -25.61
C LEU A 18 28.91 -4.02 -25.73
N ALA A 19 28.39 -3.86 -26.96
CA ALA A 19 26.99 -3.52 -27.21
C ALA A 19 26.02 -4.61 -26.69
N ILE A 20 26.37 -5.88 -26.86
CA ILE A 20 25.58 -7.00 -26.33
C ILE A 20 25.56 -6.97 -24.80
N VAL A 21 26.72 -6.78 -24.16
CA VAL A 21 26.82 -6.70 -22.70
C VAL A 21 26.00 -5.53 -22.14
N LEU A 22 26.06 -4.36 -22.79
CA LEU A 22 25.24 -3.20 -22.42
C LEU A 22 23.74 -3.46 -22.58
N GLY A 23 23.32 -4.17 -23.63
CA GLY A 23 21.92 -4.57 -23.85
C GLY A 23 21.40 -5.53 -22.77
N ILE A 24 22.21 -6.49 -22.35
CA ILE A 24 21.86 -7.41 -21.26
C ILE A 24 21.81 -6.66 -19.92
N PHE A 25 22.78 -5.80 -19.65
CA PHE A 25 22.83 -5.04 -18.41
C PHE A 25 21.63 -4.10 -18.26
N THR A 26 21.24 -3.39 -19.32
CA THR A 26 20.09 -2.48 -19.30
C THR A 26 18.77 -3.21 -19.07
N THR A 27 18.56 -4.37 -19.70
CA THR A 27 17.36 -5.19 -19.48
C THR A 27 17.27 -5.73 -18.05
N LEU A 28 18.38 -6.19 -17.47
CA LEU A 28 18.43 -6.63 -16.07
C LEU A 28 18.16 -5.49 -15.08
N LEU A 29 18.68 -4.29 -15.35
CA LEU A 29 18.47 -3.11 -14.50
C LEU A 29 17.00 -2.69 -14.49
N VAL A 30 16.38 -2.61 -15.67
CA VAL A 30 14.95 -2.30 -15.80
C VAL A 30 14.09 -3.38 -15.15
N GLY A 31 14.45 -4.66 -15.32
CA GLY A 31 13.76 -5.79 -14.69
C GLY A 31 13.79 -5.71 -13.16
N ASN A 32 14.98 -5.48 -12.58
CA ASN A 32 15.12 -5.33 -11.12
C ASN A 32 14.38 -4.11 -10.59
N MET A 33 14.46 -2.95 -11.26
CA MET A 33 13.73 -1.74 -10.84
C MET A 33 12.21 -1.96 -10.84
N ARG A 34 11.67 -2.67 -11.84
CA ARG A 34 10.24 -3.03 -11.90
C ARG A 34 9.85 -3.95 -10.75
N GLN A 35 10.63 -5.00 -10.51
CA GLN A 35 10.39 -5.95 -9.43
C GLN A 35 10.41 -5.26 -8.05
N THR A 36 11.40 -4.39 -7.80
CA THR A 36 11.52 -3.64 -6.54
C THR A 36 10.38 -2.64 -6.36
N SER A 37 9.92 -2.00 -7.43
CA SER A 37 8.77 -1.06 -7.38
C SER A 37 7.46 -1.77 -7.02
N ILE A 38 7.19 -2.95 -7.59
CA ILE A 38 5.97 -3.71 -7.28
C ILE A 38 6.01 -4.28 -5.87
N VAL A 39 7.13 -4.89 -5.46
CA VAL A 39 7.29 -5.46 -4.12
C VAL A 39 7.25 -4.37 -3.04
N GLY A 40 7.90 -3.22 -3.29
CA GLY A 40 7.88 -2.07 -2.39
C GLY A 40 6.49 -1.45 -2.26
N GLY A 41 5.76 -1.28 -3.37
CA GLY A 41 4.40 -0.75 -3.39
C GLY A 41 3.42 -1.64 -2.60
N ARG A 42 3.48 -2.96 -2.80
CA ARG A 42 2.64 -3.90 -2.05
C ARG A 42 2.96 -3.92 -0.55
N ALA A 43 4.24 -3.82 -0.18
CA ALA A 43 4.63 -3.77 1.23
C ALA A 43 4.10 -2.52 1.93
N GLN A 44 4.24 -1.34 1.29
CA GLN A 44 3.68 -0.09 1.80
C GLN A 44 2.15 -0.11 1.85
N ALA A 45 1.49 -0.68 0.83
CA ALA A 45 0.04 -0.81 0.82
C ALA A 45 -0.46 -1.68 1.99
N ASN A 46 0.24 -2.77 2.30
CA ASN A 46 -0.08 -3.58 3.48
C ASN A 46 0.16 -2.83 4.80
N GLN A 47 1.22 -2.03 4.91
CA GLN A 47 1.47 -1.21 6.10
C GLN A 47 0.38 -0.14 6.30
N LEU A 48 -0.09 0.49 5.22
CA LEU A 48 -1.22 1.41 5.25
C LEU A 48 -2.51 0.72 5.68
N GLY A 49 -2.77 -0.48 5.16
CA GLY A 49 -3.92 -1.26 5.58
C GLY A 49 -3.85 -1.68 7.06
N LEU A 50 -2.66 -2.01 7.59
CA LEU A 50 -2.47 -2.24 9.02
C LEU A 50 -2.68 -0.96 9.86
N PHE A 51 -2.25 0.19 9.35
CA PHE A 51 -2.51 1.48 9.99
C PHE A 51 -4.02 1.74 10.08
N LEU A 52 -4.75 1.64 8.97
CA LEU A 52 -6.21 1.83 8.96
C LEU A 52 -6.92 0.80 9.83
N GLY A 53 -6.43 -0.44 9.85
CA GLY A 53 -6.92 -1.47 10.76
C GLY A 53 -6.80 -1.07 12.23
N ARG A 54 -5.69 -0.43 12.63
CA ARG A 54 -5.55 0.11 13.99
C ARG A 54 -6.54 1.25 14.25
N GLN A 55 -6.71 2.17 13.31
CA GLN A 55 -7.67 3.28 13.46
C GLN A 55 -9.11 2.76 13.62
N ILE A 56 -9.48 1.69 12.90
CA ILE A 56 -10.78 1.01 13.08
C ILE A 56 -10.89 0.41 14.48
N LEU A 57 -9.85 -0.28 14.96
CA LEU A 57 -9.85 -0.88 16.30
C LEU A 57 -9.85 0.16 17.43
N GLU A 58 -9.26 1.32 17.19
CA GLU A 58 -9.29 2.48 18.08
C GLU A 58 -10.62 3.26 18.01
N ALA A 59 -11.57 2.80 17.18
CA ALA A 59 -12.86 3.43 16.95
C ALA A 59 -12.74 4.90 16.49
N ASP A 60 -11.74 5.23 15.66
CA ASP A 60 -11.63 6.56 15.06
C ASP A 60 -12.77 6.78 14.05
N GLU A 61 -13.59 7.81 14.26
CA GLU A 61 -14.70 8.21 13.38
C GLU A 61 -14.28 8.35 11.90
N ARG A 62 -13.03 8.74 11.66
CA ARG A 62 -12.49 8.89 10.30
C ARG A 62 -12.24 7.54 9.64
N ALA A 63 -12.13 6.44 10.37
CA ALA A 63 -11.85 5.11 9.83
C ALA A 63 -13.05 4.17 9.88
N VAL A 64 -14.14 4.55 10.56
CA VAL A 64 -15.28 3.68 10.88
C VAL A 64 -16.54 4.20 10.17
N PRO A 65 -16.83 3.75 8.94
CA PRO A 65 -18.09 4.07 8.25
C PRO A 65 -19.29 3.39 8.91
N ASP A 66 -20.46 4.02 8.76
CA ASP A 66 -21.75 3.40 9.05
C ASP A 66 -21.97 2.11 8.25
N GLU A 67 -22.87 1.25 8.74
CA GLU A 67 -23.15 -0.03 8.11
C GLU A 67 -23.62 0.13 6.65
N GLY A 68 -22.94 -0.56 5.73
CA GLY A 68 -23.20 -0.44 4.29
C GLY A 68 -22.54 0.75 3.62
N GLU A 69 -21.91 1.66 4.37
CA GLU A 69 -21.19 2.81 3.83
C GLU A 69 -19.70 2.52 3.60
N SER A 70 -19.07 3.44 2.85
CA SER A 70 -17.62 3.43 2.62
C SER A 70 -17.00 4.81 2.78
N LEU A 71 -15.85 4.84 3.45
CA LEU A 71 -14.96 6.00 3.49
C LEU A 71 -13.89 5.79 2.44
N THR A 72 -13.69 6.80 1.58
CA THR A 72 -12.72 6.72 0.48
C THR A 72 -11.79 7.92 0.50
N TRP A 73 -10.49 7.65 0.42
CA TRP A 73 -9.45 8.64 0.27
C TRP A 73 -8.80 8.47 -1.09
N GLY A 74 -8.98 9.47 -1.95
CA GLY A 74 -8.27 9.59 -3.20
C GLY A 74 -6.75 9.70 -3.01
N TYR A 75 -6.05 9.68 -4.13
CA TYR A 75 -4.60 9.90 -4.19
C TYR A 75 -4.20 11.20 -3.49
N GLY A 76 -3.38 11.09 -2.43
CA GLY A 76 -2.92 12.23 -1.63
C GLY A 76 -3.94 12.78 -0.62
N GLN A 77 -5.11 12.16 -0.47
CA GLN A 77 -6.12 12.58 0.51
C GLN A 77 -5.98 11.89 1.87
N LEU A 78 -5.23 10.79 1.95
CA LEU A 78 -4.94 10.07 3.21
C LEU A 78 -4.30 10.94 4.28
N THR A 79 -3.52 11.95 3.89
CA THR A 79 -2.83 12.86 4.81
C THR A 79 -3.59 14.17 5.06
N ASN A 80 -4.83 14.29 4.55
CA ASN A 80 -5.62 15.49 4.75
C ASN A 80 -5.92 15.66 6.25
N ALA A 81 -5.73 16.87 6.77
CA ALA A 81 -5.91 17.15 8.19
C ALA A 81 -7.37 17.01 8.68
N THR A 82 -8.34 17.22 7.80
CA THR A 82 -9.77 17.22 8.15
C THR A 82 -10.42 15.87 7.93
N SER A 83 -10.12 15.21 6.82
CA SER A 83 -10.79 13.98 6.41
C SER A 83 -9.89 12.74 6.45
N GLY A 84 -8.60 12.89 6.75
CA GLY A 84 -7.62 11.81 6.78
C GLY A 84 -6.81 11.78 8.07
N PHE A 85 -5.58 11.29 7.97
CA PHE A 85 -4.71 11.00 9.11
C PHE A 85 -3.40 11.78 8.99
N PRO A 86 -3.32 13.01 9.54
CA PRO A 86 -2.10 13.81 9.48
C PRO A 86 -0.90 13.13 10.17
N SER A 87 -1.14 12.25 11.15
CA SER A 87 -0.10 11.43 11.80
C SER A 87 0.71 10.56 10.84
N LEU A 88 0.14 10.12 9.71
CA LEU A 88 0.86 9.35 8.68
C LEU A 88 2.10 10.09 8.14
N THR A 89 2.07 11.42 8.10
CA THR A 89 3.21 12.23 7.65
C THR A 89 4.31 12.32 8.71
N SER A 90 3.94 12.23 9.99
CA SER A 90 4.87 12.28 11.11
C SER A 90 5.65 10.97 11.29
N GLU A 91 5.09 9.85 10.84
CA GLU A 91 5.67 8.52 11.04
C GLU A 91 6.92 8.25 10.18
N GLN A 92 7.27 9.08 9.17
CA GLN A 92 8.42 8.91 8.22
C GLN A 92 8.57 7.51 7.57
N GLN A 93 7.67 6.57 7.85
CA GLN A 93 7.70 5.18 7.41
C GLN A 93 7.18 5.01 5.98
N PHE A 94 6.50 6.02 5.44
CA PHE A 94 5.86 5.97 4.13
C PHE A 94 6.60 6.87 3.14
N ALA A 95 7.05 6.29 2.02
CA ALA A 95 7.89 6.99 1.06
C ALA A 95 7.13 8.08 0.28
N ASN A 96 5.92 7.78 -0.22
CA ASN A 96 5.09 8.76 -0.90
C ASN A 96 3.60 8.37 -0.83
N LEU A 97 2.88 8.95 0.12
CA LEU A 97 1.46 8.69 0.37
C LEU A 97 0.55 9.20 -0.76
N ALA A 98 1.02 10.13 -1.59
CA ALA A 98 0.24 10.62 -2.72
C ALA A 98 0.02 9.58 -3.83
N LEU A 99 0.78 8.48 -3.81
CA LEU A 99 0.67 7.36 -4.75
C LEU A 99 -0.35 6.30 -4.33
N TYR A 100 -1.04 6.50 -3.21
CA TYR A 100 -1.98 5.53 -2.66
C TYR A 100 -3.40 6.12 -2.57
N ARG A 101 -4.37 5.29 -2.94
CA ARG A 101 -5.80 5.48 -2.66
C ARG A 101 -6.20 4.44 -1.62
N ALA A 102 -7.05 4.81 -0.68
CA ALA A 102 -7.60 3.88 0.31
C ALA A 102 -9.13 3.92 0.29
N SER A 103 -9.75 2.81 0.64
CA SER A 103 -11.15 2.78 1.07
C SER A 103 -11.34 1.82 2.22
N VAL A 104 -12.30 2.14 3.09
CA VAL A 104 -12.81 1.26 4.13
C VAL A 104 -14.31 1.14 3.93
N THR A 105 -14.81 -0.08 3.86
CA THR A 105 -16.25 -0.36 3.72
C THR A 105 -16.72 -1.21 4.87
N ASN A 106 -17.82 -0.79 5.51
CA ASN A 106 -18.48 -1.58 6.54
C ASN A 106 -19.40 -2.63 5.90
N GLN A 107 -19.12 -3.91 6.15
CA GLN A 107 -19.87 -5.06 5.63
C GLN A 107 -20.98 -5.53 6.59
N GLY A 108 -21.20 -4.80 7.69
CA GLY A 108 -22.15 -5.17 8.73
C GLY A 108 -21.62 -6.23 9.68
N ALA A 109 -22.52 -6.78 10.50
CA ALA A 109 -22.17 -7.82 11.46
C ALA A 109 -21.71 -9.10 10.74
N PRO A 110 -20.59 -9.73 11.17
CA PRO A 110 -20.19 -11.03 10.62
C PRO A 110 -21.29 -12.08 10.81
N SER A 111 -21.45 -13.00 9.85
CA SER A 111 -22.51 -14.03 9.91
C SER A 111 -22.40 -14.99 11.12
N TRP A 112 -21.23 -15.07 11.75
CA TRP A 112 -20.97 -15.87 12.95
C TRP A 112 -21.20 -15.08 14.25
N ALA A 113 -21.32 -13.76 14.17
CA ALA A 113 -21.55 -12.92 15.34
C ALA A 113 -23.03 -12.95 15.72
N SER A 114 -23.30 -13.09 17.02
CA SER A 114 -24.66 -12.94 17.55
C SER A 114 -25.11 -11.48 17.43
N SER A 115 -26.41 -11.25 17.25
CA SER A 115 -27.03 -9.90 17.18
C SER A 115 -26.75 -9.02 18.40
N ASN A 116 -26.33 -9.61 19.52
CA ASN A 116 -26.01 -8.89 20.75
C ASN A 116 -24.58 -8.35 20.78
N TRP A 117 -23.73 -8.73 19.83
CA TRP A 117 -22.34 -8.30 19.76
C TRP A 117 -22.26 -7.02 18.92
N GLN A 118 -21.69 -5.97 19.50
CA GLN A 118 -21.52 -4.68 18.85
C GLN A 118 -20.24 -4.67 17.98
N ILE A 119 -20.14 -5.60 17.04
CA ILE A 119 -18.99 -5.73 16.15
C ILE A 119 -19.42 -5.69 14.69
N SER A 120 -18.54 -5.17 13.84
CA SER A 120 -18.76 -5.10 12.41
C SER A 120 -17.52 -5.61 11.67
N GLN A 121 -17.74 -6.20 10.50
CA GLN A 121 -16.68 -6.59 9.58
C GLN A 121 -16.40 -5.44 8.62
N TYR A 122 -15.13 -5.04 8.54
CA TYR A 122 -14.66 -3.99 7.65
C TYR A 122 -13.78 -4.60 6.56
N ARG A 123 -13.95 -4.08 5.35
CA ARG A 123 -13.06 -4.35 4.21
C ARG A 123 -12.21 -3.11 3.96
N ILE A 124 -10.90 -3.29 4.02
CA ILE A 124 -9.92 -2.25 3.72
C ILE A 124 -9.33 -2.55 2.34
N GLU A 125 -9.41 -1.60 1.42
CA GLU A 125 -8.76 -1.67 0.11
C GLU A 125 -7.74 -0.56 -0.02
N ILE A 126 -6.49 -0.93 -0.35
CA ILE A 126 -5.43 0.02 -0.65
C ILE A 126 -4.96 -0.20 -2.08
N CYS A 127 -5.08 0.83 -2.92
CA CYS A 127 -4.63 0.82 -4.30
C CYS A 127 -3.43 1.74 -4.50
N TRP A 128 -2.49 1.33 -5.35
CA TRP A 128 -1.34 2.13 -5.75
C TRP A 128 -1.12 2.05 -7.26
N ARG A 129 -0.43 3.06 -7.81
CA ARG A 129 -0.06 3.09 -9.23
C ARG A 129 1.25 2.34 -9.45
N SER A 130 1.23 1.33 -10.30
CA SER A 130 2.41 0.65 -10.82
C SER A 130 2.59 0.97 -12.32
N PRO A 131 3.76 0.68 -12.91
CA PRO A 131 3.98 0.79 -14.36
C PRO A 131 3.02 -0.05 -15.22
N GLU A 132 2.38 -1.06 -14.63
CA GLU A 132 1.46 -2.00 -15.30
C GLU A 132 -0.02 -1.63 -15.07
N GLY A 133 -0.30 -0.60 -14.26
CA GLY A 133 -1.64 -0.14 -13.93
C GLY A 133 -1.86 0.05 -12.44
N GLU A 134 -3.10 0.34 -12.06
CA GLU A 134 -3.50 0.37 -10.65
C GLU A 134 -3.52 -1.06 -10.09
N GLN A 135 -2.90 -1.24 -8.94
CA GLN A 135 -2.86 -2.51 -8.20
C GLN A 135 -3.48 -2.28 -6.84
N CYS A 136 -4.26 -3.24 -6.35
CA CYS A 136 -4.95 -3.11 -5.07
C CYS A 136 -4.68 -4.33 -4.18
N VAL A 137 -4.57 -4.09 -2.87
CA VAL A 137 -4.60 -5.12 -1.84
C VAL A 137 -5.85 -4.95 -1.00
N ASN A 138 -6.48 -6.08 -0.69
CA ASN A 138 -7.66 -6.16 0.14
C ASN A 138 -7.32 -6.84 1.45
N GLN A 139 -7.80 -6.25 2.53
CA GLN A 139 -7.72 -6.79 3.88
C GLN A 139 -9.11 -6.77 4.51
N SER A 140 -9.35 -7.68 5.44
CA SER A 140 -10.58 -7.72 6.21
C SER A 140 -10.25 -7.76 7.68
N ILE A 141 -10.98 -6.97 8.45
CA ILE A 141 -10.81 -6.87 9.90
C ILE A 141 -12.19 -6.85 10.55
N VAL A 142 -12.28 -7.36 11.78
CA VAL A 142 -13.48 -7.24 12.60
C VAL A 142 -13.15 -6.26 13.71
N GLY A 143 -13.99 -5.25 13.86
CA GLY A 143 -13.79 -4.15 14.79
C GLY A 143 -15.09 -3.75 15.49
N PRO A 144 -15.05 -2.68 16.30
CA PRO A 144 -16.23 -2.15 16.96
C PRO A 144 -17.28 -1.71 15.92
N SER A 145 -18.56 -1.81 16.28
CA SER A 145 -19.65 -1.22 15.49
C SER A 145 -19.56 0.32 15.53
N PRO A 146 -19.98 1.04 14.47
CA PRO A 146 -20.01 2.51 14.46
C PRO A 146 -20.81 3.10 15.63
N ALA A 147 -21.82 2.38 16.12
CA ALA A 147 -22.60 2.77 17.30
C ALA A 147 -21.78 2.86 18.60
N GLN A 148 -20.56 2.29 18.62
CA GLN A 148 -19.65 2.34 19.77
C GLN A 148 -18.60 3.43 19.68
N VAL A 149 -18.55 4.16 18.56
CA VAL A 149 -17.59 5.24 18.38
C VAL A 149 -17.88 6.36 19.38
N GLY A 150 -16.86 6.73 20.17
CA GLY A 150 -17.00 7.73 21.24
C GLY A 150 -17.65 7.22 22.54
N THR A 151 -18.14 5.99 22.61
CA THR A 151 -18.46 5.35 23.90
C THR A 151 -17.19 4.73 24.48
N GLU A 152 -16.80 5.15 25.69
CA GLU A 152 -15.71 4.50 26.42
C GLU A 152 -15.95 2.99 26.40
N ILE A 153 -15.00 2.25 25.84
CA ILE A 153 -15.04 0.80 25.79
C ILE A 153 -14.94 0.34 27.25
N ASN A 154 -16.09 0.15 27.90
CA ASN A 154 -16.15 -0.50 29.20
C ASN A 154 -15.65 -1.92 28.97
N SER A 155 -14.36 -2.15 29.21
CA SER A 155 -13.75 -3.46 29.21
C SER A 155 -14.29 -4.23 30.41
N GLY A 156 -15.53 -4.70 30.31
CA GLY A 156 -16.15 -5.65 31.21
C GLY A 156 -15.50 -7.02 31.03
N ILE A 157 -14.21 -7.12 31.36
CA ILE A 157 -13.56 -8.39 31.63
C ILE A 157 -13.78 -8.64 33.11
N ASN A 158 -14.78 -9.47 33.41
CA ASN A 158 -14.92 -10.17 34.69
C ASN A 158 -14.39 -11.59 34.50
#